data_AF-A0A1I7ED62-F1
#
_entry.id   AF-A0A1I7ED62-F1
#
_cell.length_a   1.000
_cell.length_b   1.000
_cell.length_c   1.000
_cell.angle_alpha   90.00
_cell.angle_beta   90.00
_cell.angle_gamma   90.00
#
_symmetry.space_group_name_H-M   'P 1'
#
loop_
_entity.id
_entity.type
_entity.pdbx_description
1 polymer ?
#
loop_
_entity_poly.entity_id
_entity_poly.type
_entity_poly.pdbx_seq_one_letter_code
_entity_poly.pdbx_strand_id
1 'polypeptide(L)'
;MRVKMGTVVPKMGTFVHLVEEPTDYRTAIAMALHEELHDTHRAIKMAMRWTGASERTVKYWFSGERGPSGDHLIALARHSDAVLYVVLALAGRHIVEEADD
;
A
#
# COMPACT_ATOMS: atom_id res chain seq x y z
N MET A 1 -18.43 -16.64 43.60
CA MET A 1 -17.22 -16.72 42.76
C MET A 1 -17.56 -16.12 41.39
N ARG A 2 -17.02 -14.95 41.01
CA ARG A 2 -17.24 -14.35 39.67
C ARG A 2 -16.15 -14.84 38.73
N VAL A 3 -16.51 -15.64 37.74
CA VAL A 3 -15.58 -16.05 36.69
C VAL A 3 -15.44 -14.89 35.70
N LYS A 4 -14.27 -14.24 35.67
CA LYS A 4 -13.94 -13.27 34.63
C LYS A 4 -13.70 -14.04 33.33
N MET A 5 -14.60 -13.90 32.36
CA MET A 5 -14.25 -14.24 30.98
C MET A 5 -13.26 -13.18 30.46
N GLY A 6 -12.11 -13.63 29.96
CA GLY A 6 -11.18 -12.77 29.23
C GLY A 6 -11.84 -12.24 27.96
N THR A 7 -11.42 -11.07 27.50
CA THR A 7 -11.92 -10.44 26.28
C THR A 7 -11.74 -11.38 25.09
N VAL A 8 -12.84 -11.87 24.53
CA VAL A 8 -12.84 -12.71 23.33
C VAL A 8 -12.53 -11.82 22.14
N VAL A 9 -11.32 -11.91 21.63
CA VAL A 9 -10.93 -11.27 20.37
C VAL A 9 -11.47 -12.13 19.20
N PRO A 10 -12.19 -11.53 18.24
CA PRO A 10 -12.64 -12.28 17.07
C PRO A 10 -11.44 -12.79 16.27
N LYS A 11 -11.51 -14.05 15.82
CA LYS A 11 -10.44 -14.71 15.05
C LYS A 11 -10.28 -14.15 13.63
N MET A 12 -11.21 -13.30 13.19
CA MET A 12 -11.21 -12.63 11.89
C MET A 12 -11.40 -11.12 12.08
N GLY A 13 -10.54 -10.33 11.44
CA GLY A 13 -10.64 -8.87 11.43
C GLY A 13 -11.87 -8.40 10.65
N THR A 14 -12.39 -7.24 11.03
CA THR A 14 -13.51 -6.55 10.38
C THR A 14 -13.27 -6.43 8.88
N PHE A 15 -14.15 -7.04 8.07
CA PHE A 15 -14.20 -6.77 6.63
C PHE A 15 -14.81 -5.38 6.44
N VAL A 16 -13.98 -4.43 6.03
CA VAL A 16 -14.44 -3.08 5.65
C VAL A 16 -14.52 -3.07 4.13
N HIS A 17 -15.71 -3.34 3.58
CA HIS A 17 -16.00 -2.97 2.20
C HIS A 17 -16.23 -1.46 2.17
N LEU A 18 -15.22 -0.71 1.72
CA LEU A 18 -15.35 0.72 1.42
C LEU A 18 -15.45 0.87 -0.11
N VAL A 19 -16.68 1.10 -0.52
CA VAL A 19 -17.23 1.71 -1.75
C VAL A 19 -16.21 2.16 -2.82
N GLU A 20 -16.50 1.73 -4.05
CA GLU A 20 -15.85 2.06 -5.32
C GLU A 20 -15.84 3.56 -5.64
N GLU A 21 -14.64 4.11 -5.75
CA GLU A 21 -14.21 5.10 -6.75
C GLU A 21 -12.71 4.81 -6.98
N PRO A 22 -12.13 5.01 -8.18
CA PRO A 22 -10.71 4.79 -8.43
C PRO A 22 -9.82 5.91 -7.83
N THR A 23 -10.13 6.29 -6.59
CA THR A 23 -9.36 7.11 -5.65
C THR A 23 -8.75 6.27 -4.53
N ASP A 24 -8.94 4.94 -4.51
CA ASP A 24 -8.37 4.08 -3.48
C ASP A 24 -6.84 4.02 -3.59
N TYR A 25 -6.19 4.88 -2.80
CA TYR A 25 -4.75 4.93 -2.56
C TYR A 25 -4.13 3.54 -2.42
N ARG A 26 -4.80 2.58 -1.77
CA ARG A 26 -4.26 1.23 -1.59
C ARG A 26 -4.07 0.50 -2.92
N THR A 27 -5.08 0.55 -3.77
CA THR A 27 -5.06 -0.07 -5.11
C THR A 27 -4.04 0.63 -6.01
N ALA A 28 -4.00 1.95 -5.99
CA ALA A 28 -3.05 2.72 -6.79
C ALA A 28 -1.60 2.41 -6.41
N ILE A 29 -1.29 2.33 -5.11
CA ILE A 29 0.03 1.93 -4.63
C ILE A 29 0.34 0.47 -4.98
N ALA A 30 -0.64 -0.44 -4.86
CA ALA A 30 -0.44 -1.83 -5.26
C ALA A 30 -0.03 -1.93 -6.73
N MET A 31 -0.72 -1.20 -7.61
CA MET A 31 -0.42 -1.15 -9.05
C MET A 31 0.98 -0.61 -9.31
N ALA A 32 1.36 0.52 -8.70
CA ALA A 32 2.71 1.09 -8.85
C ALA A 32 3.81 0.12 -8.41
N LEU A 33 3.58 -0.61 -7.31
CA LEU A 33 4.54 -1.60 -6.82
C LEU A 33 4.70 -2.79 -7.78
N HIS A 34 3.59 -3.25 -8.39
CA HIS A 34 3.65 -4.33 -9.40
C HIS A 34 4.30 -3.86 -10.69
N GLU A 35 4.00 -2.65 -11.15
CA GLU A 35 4.56 -2.07 -12.37
C GLU A 35 6.08 -1.91 -12.27
N GLU A 36 6.59 -1.40 -11.15
CA GLU A 36 8.01 -1.14 -11.03
C GLU A 36 8.82 -2.39 -10.67
N LEU A 37 8.38 -3.17 -9.67
CA LEU A 37 9.21 -4.24 -9.10
C LEU A 37 9.02 -5.61 -9.75
N HIS A 38 8.01 -5.79 -10.62
CA HIS A 38 7.74 -7.04 -11.34
C HIS A 38 7.61 -8.26 -10.41
N ASP A 39 8.43 -9.32 -10.60
CA ASP A 39 8.40 -10.60 -9.87
C ASP A 39 8.04 -10.41 -8.39
N THR A 40 6.82 -10.83 -8.04
CA THR A 40 6.19 -10.53 -6.76
C THR A 40 7.05 -10.96 -5.58
N HIS A 41 7.80 -12.06 -5.66
CA HIS A 41 8.61 -12.50 -4.53
C HIS A 41 9.83 -11.58 -4.32
N ARG A 42 10.54 -11.22 -5.39
CA ARG A 42 11.66 -10.26 -5.32
C ARG A 42 11.15 -8.87 -4.93
N ALA A 43 10.01 -8.45 -5.48
CA ALA A 43 9.35 -7.18 -5.19
C ALA A 43 9.03 -7.04 -3.70
N ILE A 44 8.46 -8.09 -3.10
CA ILE A 44 8.19 -8.12 -1.66
C ILE A 44 9.48 -7.95 -0.86
N LYS A 45 10.55 -8.68 -1.19
CA LYS A 45 11.84 -8.56 -0.46
C LYS A 45 12.48 -7.18 -0.62
N MET A 46 12.37 -6.57 -1.79
CA MET A 46 12.87 -5.21 -2.03
C MET A 46 12.08 -4.17 -1.22
N ALA A 47 10.75 -4.21 -1.26
CA ALA A 47 9.91 -3.32 -0.48
C ALA A 47 10.14 -3.49 1.03
N MET A 48 10.35 -4.72 1.53
CA MET A 48 10.78 -4.95 2.91
C MET A 48 12.11 -4.27 3.21
N ARG A 49 13.11 -4.40 2.33
CA ARG A 49 14.43 -3.80 2.51
C ARG A 49 14.38 -2.26 2.53
N TRP A 50 13.54 -1.66 1.70
CA TRP A 50 13.38 -0.20 1.64
C TRP A 50 12.67 0.37 2.85
N THR A 51 11.66 -0.34 3.35
CA THR A 51 10.73 0.20 4.34
C THR A 51 10.94 -0.33 5.75
N GLY A 52 11.67 -1.43 5.92
CA GLY A 52 11.80 -2.14 7.20
C GLY A 52 10.53 -2.90 7.63
N ALA A 53 9.48 -2.89 6.81
CA ALA A 53 8.22 -3.52 7.15
C ALA A 53 8.29 -5.06 7.10
N SER A 54 7.38 -5.71 7.84
CA SER A 54 7.25 -7.17 7.82
C SER A 54 6.77 -7.68 6.45
N GLU A 55 7.14 -8.91 6.10
CA GLU A 55 6.70 -9.53 4.83
C GLU A 55 5.17 -9.55 4.69
N ARG A 56 4.47 -9.81 5.81
CA ARG A 56 3.00 -9.80 5.84
C ARG A 56 2.44 -8.41 5.51
N THR A 57 3.02 -7.37 6.10
CA THR A 57 2.61 -5.98 5.86
C THR A 57 2.79 -5.61 4.40
N VAL A 58 3.96 -5.93 3.83
CA VAL A 58 4.24 -5.69 2.41
C VAL A 58 3.27 -6.46 1.51
N LYS A 59 3.00 -7.73 1.81
CA LYS A 59 2.00 -8.53 1.07
C LYS A 59 0.61 -7.88 1.06
N TYR A 60 0.21 -7.22 2.15
CA TYR A 60 -1.05 -6.47 2.17
C TYR A 60 -1.05 -5.24 1.28
N TRP A 61 0.11 -4.61 1.06
CA TRP A 61 0.24 -3.50 0.12
C TRP A 61 0.14 -3.99 -1.32
N PHE A 62 0.85 -5.08 -1.66
CA PHE A 62 0.79 -5.69 -2.99
C PHE A 62 -0.59 -6.28 -3.32
N SER A 63 -1.40 -6.66 -2.33
CA SER A 63 -2.77 -7.12 -2.54
C SER A 63 -3.80 -5.97 -2.56
N GLY A 64 -3.41 -4.74 -2.24
CA GLY A 64 -4.33 -3.61 -2.07
C GLY A 64 -5.24 -3.72 -0.83
N GLU A 65 -5.09 -4.74 0.02
CA GLU A 65 -5.93 -4.92 1.22
C GLU A 65 -5.67 -3.80 2.25
N ARG A 66 -4.42 -3.34 2.36
CA ARG A 66 -4.01 -2.22 3.21
C ARG A 66 -3.02 -1.33 2.48
N GLY A 67 -2.99 -0.06 2.83
CA GLY A 67 -1.98 0.88 2.32
C GLY A 67 -0.76 0.94 3.25
N PRO A 68 0.39 1.41 2.74
CA PRO A 68 1.49 1.81 3.60
C PRO A 68 1.07 2.96 4.54
N SER A 69 1.59 2.99 5.75
CA SER A 69 1.50 4.19 6.59
C SER A 69 2.44 5.28 6.06
N GLY A 70 2.30 6.51 6.56
CA GLY A 70 3.09 7.66 6.10
C GLY A 70 4.60 7.40 6.01
N ASP A 71 5.22 6.87 7.07
CA ASP A 71 6.67 6.58 7.06
C ASP A 71 7.06 5.55 6.00
N HIS A 72 6.27 4.48 5.86
CA HIS A 72 6.52 3.45 4.86
C HIS A 72 6.28 3.97 3.44
N LEU A 73 5.28 4.84 3.25
CA LEU A 73 5.01 5.48 1.97
C LEU A 73 6.18 6.39 1.55
N ILE A 74 6.71 7.20 2.47
CA ILE A 74 7.87 8.05 2.21
C ILE A 74 9.10 7.19 1.86
N ALA A 75 9.29 6.07 2.56
CA ALA A 75 10.37 5.14 2.25
C ALA A 75 10.21 4.51 0.86
N LEU A 76 8.99 4.11 0.47
CA LEU A 76 8.71 3.61 -0.88
C LEU A 76 8.96 4.70 -1.94
N ALA A 77 8.38 5.89 -1.79
CA ALA A 77 8.52 6.99 -2.74
C ALA A 77 9.97 7.49 -2.90
N ARG A 78 10.84 7.23 -1.93
CA ARG A 78 12.28 7.53 -2.03
C ARG A 78 13.02 6.59 -2.97
N HIS A 79 12.49 5.38 -3.16
CA HIS A 79 13.13 4.32 -3.93
C HIS A 79 12.35 3.92 -5.19
N SER A 80 11.12 4.38 -5.34
CA SER A 80 10.19 4.02 -6.40
C SER A 80 9.55 5.25 -7.01
N ASP A 81 9.92 5.52 -8.27
CA ASP A 81 9.37 6.64 -9.05
C ASP A 81 7.89 6.40 -9.34
N ALA A 82 7.47 5.16 -9.60
CA ALA A 82 6.07 4.83 -9.84
C ALA A 82 5.19 5.17 -8.62
N VAL A 83 5.67 4.84 -7.41
CA VAL A 83 4.98 5.20 -6.17
C VAL A 83 4.93 6.72 -5.97
N LEU A 84 6.01 7.43 -6.26
CA LEU A 84 6.04 8.89 -6.18
C LEU A 84 5.04 9.53 -7.14
N TYR A 85 4.99 9.09 -8.40
CA TYR A 85 4.05 9.60 -9.39
C TYR A 85 2.61 9.33 -9.01
N VAL A 86 2.29 8.14 -8.52
CA VAL A 86 0.94 7.83 -8.01
C VAL A 86 0.56 8.76 -6.86
N VAL A 87 1.46 9.01 -5.91
CA VAL A 87 1.17 9.95 -4.80
C VAL A 87 0.91 11.36 -5.32
N LEU A 88 1.71 11.84 -6.28
CA LEU A 88 1.50 13.16 -6.89
C LEU A 88 0.21 13.23 -7.69
N ALA A 89 -0.15 12.18 -8.44
CA ALA A 89 -1.38 12.10 -9.21
C ALA A 89 -2.61 12.11 -8.29
N LEU A 90 -2.60 11.29 -7.23
CA LEU A 90 -3.66 11.29 -6.22
C LEU A 90 -3.75 12.62 -5.47
N ALA A 91 -2.64 13.34 -5.32
CA ALA A 91 -2.62 14.69 -4.74
C ALA A 91 -3.07 15.79 -5.72
N GLY A 92 -3.36 15.47 -6.98
CA GLY A 92 -3.69 16.46 -8.01
C GLY A 92 -2.50 17.36 -8.41
N ARG A 93 -1.27 16.88 -8.21
CA ARG A 93 -0.02 17.62 -8.44
C ARG A 93 0.86 16.99 -9.52
N HIS A 94 0.37 15.98 -10.22
CA HIS A 94 1.08 15.40 -11.35
C HIS A 94 0.93 16.31 -12.56
N ILE A 95 2.04 16.92 -13.00
CA ILE A 95 2.09 17.72 -14.23
C ILE A 95 2.49 16.75 -15.34
N VAL A 96 1.53 16.36 -16.16
CA VAL A 96 1.84 15.82 -17.49
C VAL A 96 2.05 17.05 -18.35
N GLU A 97 3.27 17.33 -18.79
CA GLU A 97 3.42 18.22 -19.94
C GLU A 97 2.73 17.50 -21.10
N GLU A 98 1.54 17.96 -21.49
CA GLU A 98 0.95 17.53 -22.75
C GLU A 98 1.95 17.96 -23.83
N ALA A 99 2.61 16.98 -24.45
CA ALA A 99 3.31 17.21 -25.68
C ALA A 99 2.25 17.61 -26.70
N ASP A 100 2.14 18.91 -26.96
CA ASP A 100 1.42 19.45 -28.11
C ASP A 100 1.99 18.78 -29.37
N ASP A 101 1.21 17.90 -29.99
CA ASP A 101 1.45 17.30 -31.32
C ASP A 101 0.17 17.36 -32.16
#